data_AF-A0A8H5NYS0-F1
#
_entry.id   AF-A0A8H5NYS0-F1
#
_cell.length_a   1.000
_cell.length_b   1.000
_cell.length_c   1.000
_cell.angle_alpha   90.00
_cell.angle_beta   90.00
_cell.angle_gamma   90.00
#
_symmetry.space_group_name_H-M   'P 1'
#
loop_
_entity.id
_entity.type
_entity.pdbx_description
1 polymer ?
#
loop_
_entity_poly.entity_id
_entity_poly.type
_entity_poly.pdbx_seq_one_letter_code
_entity_poly.pdbx_strand_id
1 'polypeptide(L)'
;MAKPQVTKKWIHKTTERLRPKLRSPGSGRARFGAMDLDPKRQKELDKSIPDRAVLRLANWRTVNSRCFLITDPKLDIRTTISLTPTSQSLLIMATELKEYLVIIPDLPDVLAKRQVLLKPHNQDAAPLVKAGRVPFFGSTLAHHSAEGQQVTENGTVMIIKAESEEEIKEIIRKDIFTIEGVWDFGKLSIWPFKSK
;
A
#
# COMPACT_ATOMS: atom_id res chain seq x y z
N MET A 1 -41.76 -52.82 -22.40
CA MET A 1 -41.31 -51.41 -22.54
C MET A 1 -39.79 -51.41 -22.71
N ALA A 2 -39.34 -51.23 -23.94
CA ALA A 2 -37.95 -51.41 -24.36
C ALA A 2 -37.20 -50.07 -24.39
N LYS A 3 -35.97 -50.05 -23.86
CA LYS A 3 -35.06 -48.90 -23.91
C LYS A 3 -34.52 -48.71 -25.34
N PRO A 4 -34.43 -47.49 -25.89
CA PRO A 4 -33.73 -47.29 -27.15
C PRO A 4 -32.22 -47.24 -26.89
N GLN A 5 -31.53 -48.24 -27.42
CA GLN A 5 -30.10 -48.25 -27.72
C GLN A 5 -29.89 -47.42 -28.99
N VAL A 6 -28.99 -46.42 -28.95
CA VAL A 6 -28.47 -45.79 -30.17
C VAL A 6 -27.00 -46.19 -30.33
N THR A 7 -26.77 -47.02 -31.32
CA THR A 7 -25.48 -47.58 -31.73
C THR A 7 -24.78 -46.69 -32.76
N LYS A 8 -23.52 -46.33 -32.46
CA LYS A 8 -22.30 -46.42 -33.29
C LYS A 8 -22.44 -46.32 -34.83
N LYS A 9 -21.70 -45.41 -35.50
CA LYS A 9 -20.31 -45.58 -36.02
C LYS A 9 -19.95 -44.58 -37.16
N TRP A 10 -18.71 -44.07 -37.08
CA TRP A 10 -17.77 -43.71 -38.18
C TRP A 10 -18.07 -42.46 -39.04
N ILE A 11 -17.11 -41.58 -39.31
CA ILE A 11 -15.92 -41.81 -40.16
C ILE A 11 -14.66 -41.10 -39.63
N HIS A 12 -13.55 -41.84 -39.66
CA HIS A 12 -12.17 -41.33 -39.57
C HIS A 12 -11.77 -40.61 -40.86
N LYS A 13 -11.06 -39.47 -40.75
CA LYS A 13 -9.93 -39.18 -41.63
C LYS A 13 -8.77 -38.61 -40.83
N THR A 14 -7.73 -39.41 -40.80
CA THR A 14 -6.36 -39.19 -40.33
C THR A 14 -5.54 -38.39 -41.34
N THR A 15 -4.36 -37.97 -40.87
CA THR A 15 -3.13 -37.49 -41.55
C THR A 15 -2.90 -35.98 -41.45
N GLU A 16 -2.01 -35.47 -40.58
CA GLU A 16 -0.55 -35.66 -40.46
C GLU A 16 0.26 -34.70 -41.36
N ARG A 17 0.67 -33.56 -40.76
CA ARG A 17 1.76 -32.61 -41.09
C ARG A 17 1.30 -31.23 -40.58
N LEU A 18 1.95 -30.49 -39.67
CA LEU A 18 3.36 -30.30 -39.36
C LEU A 18 3.47 -29.94 -37.86
N ARG A 19 4.36 -30.60 -37.10
CA ARG A 19 4.82 -30.12 -35.79
C ARG A 19 6.03 -29.20 -36.01
N PRO A 20 6.02 -27.93 -35.54
CA PRO A 20 7.27 -27.22 -35.32
C PRO A 20 7.93 -27.76 -34.05
N LYS A 21 9.21 -28.11 -34.16
CA LYS A 21 10.06 -28.56 -33.05
C LYS A 21 10.10 -27.49 -31.95
N LEU A 22 9.83 -27.91 -30.70
CA LEU A 22 10.27 -27.19 -29.50
C LEU A 22 11.80 -26.98 -29.60
N ARG A 23 12.25 -25.71 -29.55
CA ARG A 23 13.58 -25.37 -29.05
C ARG A 23 13.43 -24.85 -27.63
N SER A 24 14.14 -25.50 -26.72
CA SER A 24 14.34 -25.03 -25.35
C SER A 24 15.03 -23.66 -25.36
N PRO A 25 14.62 -22.67 -24.54
CA PRO A 25 15.41 -21.48 -24.33
C PRO A 25 16.63 -21.87 -23.49
N GLY A 26 17.81 -21.84 -24.12
CA GLY A 26 19.07 -21.82 -23.39
C GLY A 26 19.13 -20.59 -22.48
N SER A 27 19.77 -20.78 -21.33
CA SER A 27 20.04 -19.80 -20.28
C SER A 27 20.78 -18.56 -20.78
N GLY A 28 20.04 -17.61 -21.36
CA GLY A 28 20.51 -16.26 -21.63
C GLY A 28 20.29 -15.37 -20.43
N ARG A 29 21.31 -15.23 -19.57
CA ARG A 29 21.36 -14.18 -18.55
C ARG A 29 21.28 -12.83 -19.27
N ALA A 30 20.13 -12.14 -19.20
CA ALA A 30 20.00 -10.77 -19.64
C ALA A 30 20.92 -9.90 -18.76
N ARG A 31 22.12 -9.61 -19.26
CA ARG A 31 22.96 -8.54 -18.73
C ARG A 31 22.29 -7.24 -19.15
N PHE A 32 21.72 -6.51 -18.19
CA PHE A 32 21.51 -5.08 -18.35
C PHE A 32 22.84 -4.49 -18.82
N GLY A 33 22.83 -3.84 -19.98
CA GLY A 33 24.01 -3.19 -20.53
C GLY A 33 24.51 -2.14 -19.55
N ALA A 34 25.68 -2.38 -18.97
CA ALA A 34 26.53 -1.27 -18.59
C ALA A 34 26.89 -0.56 -19.89
N MET A 35 26.50 0.70 -20.04
CA MET A 35 27.10 1.57 -21.05
C MET A 35 28.58 1.66 -20.70
N ASP A 36 29.43 1.00 -21.51
CA ASP A 36 30.87 1.17 -21.43
C ASP A 36 31.19 2.62 -21.79
N LEU A 37 31.30 3.47 -20.77
CA LEU A 37 31.77 4.83 -20.92
C LEU A 37 33.27 4.80 -21.21
N ASP A 38 33.70 5.58 -22.22
CA ASP A 38 35.10 5.82 -22.56
C ASP A 38 35.92 6.10 -21.28
N PRO A 39 37.06 5.42 -21.05
CA PRO A 39 37.93 5.62 -19.89
C PRO A 39 38.31 7.08 -19.62
N LYS A 40 38.31 7.95 -20.64
CA LYS A 40 38.57 9.39 -20.46
C LYS A 40 37.42 10.11 -19.75
N ARG A 41 36.18 9.68 -19.98
CA ARG A 41 34.97 10.29 -19.40
C ARG A 41 34.75 9.89 -17.94
N GLN A 42 35.13 8.66 -17.58
CA GLN A 42 35.10 8.19 -16.19
C GLN A 42 36.06 9.00 -15.30
N LYS A 43 37.23 9.35 -15.83
CA LYS A 43 38.26 10.13 -15.13
C LYS A 43 37.90 11.61 -14.94
N GLU A 44 36.89 12.10 -15.65
CA GLU A 44 36.36 13.47 -15.53
C GLU A 44 35.22 13.53 -14.51
N LEU A 45 34.38 12.49 -14.44
CA LEU A 45 33.37 12.29 -13.40
C LEU A 45 34.00 12.13 -12.01
N ASP A 46 35.07 11.35 -11.88
CA ASP A 46 35.77 11.14 -10.60
C ASP A 46 36.43 12.42 -10.05
N LYS A 47 36.66 13.44 -10.89
CA LYS A 47 37.16 14.77 -10.46
C LYS A 47 36.05 15.70 -9.97
N SER A 48 34.79 15.37 -10.22
CA SER A 48 33.63 16.21 -9.86
C SER A 48 32.96 15.79 -8.54
N ILE A 49 33.43 14.71 -7.91
CA ILE A 49 32.87 14.19 -6.66
C ILE A 49 33.74 14.70 -5.50
N PRO A 50 33.23 15.60 -4.63
CA PRO A 50 33.96 15.99 -3.43
C PRO A 50 34.07 14.83 -2.44
N ASP A 51 35.23 14.78 -1.81
CA ASP A 51 35.80 13.66 -1.06
C ASP A 51 34.91 13.12 0.07
N ARG A 52 34.86 11.79 0.19
CA ARG A 52 33.97 11.03 1.09
C ARG A 52 34.50 10.97 2.53
N ALA A 53 35.06 12.07 3.02
CA ALA A 53 35.74 12.17 4.32
C ALA A 53 35.28 13.36 5.17
N VAL A 54 34.04 13.82 5.03
CA VAL A 54 33.41 14.73 6.00
C VAL A 54 31.96 14.28 6.19
N LEU A 55 31.69 13.46 7.20
CA LEU A 55 30.42 13.38 7.94
C LEU A 55 30.67 12.46 9.16
N ARG A 56 31.51 12.94 10.08
CA ARG A 56 31.53 12.48 11.46
C ARG A 56 30.56 13.37 12.26
N LEU A 57 29.73 12.72 13.06
CA LEU A 57 29.11 13.22 14.29
C LEU A 57 28.17 14.43 14.16
N ALA A 58 26.87 14.16 14.03
CA ALA A 58 25.83 15.07 14.51
C ALA A 58 24.89 14.31 15.44
N ASN A 59 25.22 14.40 16.73
CA ASN A 59 24.39 14.02 17.86
C ASN A 59 23.09 14.84 17.83
N TRP A 60 21.95 14.17 17.93
CA TRP A 60 20.67 14.79 18.28
C TRP A 60 20.73 15.17 19.76
N ARG A 61 21.01 16.44 20.05
CA ARG A 61 20.89 17.04 21.38
C ARG A 61 20.10 18.35 21.27
N THR A 62 18.92 18.30 21.88
CA THR A 62 18.28 19.40 22.61
C THR A 62 18.10 20.72 21.86
N VAL A 63 16.86 20.99 21.45
CA VAL A 63 16.37 22.33 21.11
C VAL A 63 16.64 23.23 22.32
N ASN A 64 17.63 24.11 22.17
CA ASN A 64 18.02 25.06 23.19
C ASN A 64 17.27 26.37 22.92
N SER A 65 16.36 26.72 23.82
CA SER A 65 15.78 28.05 23.94
C SER A 65 16.90 29.05 24.25
N ARG A 66 17.43 29.72 23.22
CA ARG A 66 18.25 30.93 23.39
C ARG A 66 17.36 32.15 23.19
N CYS A 67 16.85 32.66 24.30
CA CYS A 67 16.40 34.04 24.38
C CYS A 67 17.63 34.93 24.17
N PHE A 68 17.59 35.79 23.16
CA PHE A 68 18.55 36.88 23.01
C PHE A 68 18.26 37.89 24.11
N LEU A 69 19.24 38.16 24.97
CA LEU A 69 19.22 39.33 25.84
C LEU A 69 19.74 40.52 25.01
N ILE A 70 18.82 41.39 24.59
CA ILE A 70 19.16 42.76 24.20
C ILE A 70 19.20 43.55 25.51
N THR A 71 20.38 43.97 25.95
CA THR A 71 20.53 44.93 27.04
C THR A 71 20.56 46.33 26.43
N ASP A 72 19.41 47.00 26.41
CA ASP A 72 19.35 48.46 26.23
C ASP A 72 19.22 49.12 27.61
N PRO A 73 20.18 49.95 28.04
CA PRO A 73 20.09 50.66 29.31
C PRO A 73 19.43 52.02 29.05
N LYS A 74 18.09 52.06 29.04
CA LYS A 74 17.25 53.25 29.31
C LYS A 74 15.80 52.89 29.05
N LEU A 75 15.05 52.61 30.12
CA LEU A 75 13.74 53.21 30.38
C LEU A 75 13.15 52.58 31.64
N ASP A 76 12.99 53.45 32.63
CA ASP A 76 12.39 53.23 33.92
C ASP A 76 10.86 53.26 33.76
N ILE A 77 10.19 52.10 33.79
CA ILE A 77 8.74 52.04 33.99
C ILE A 77 8.40 50.80 34.82
N ARG A 78 8.10 51.05 36.10
CA ARG A 78 7.44 50.08 36.99
C ARG A 78 6.05 49.75 36.44
N THR A 79 5.88 48.55 35.88
CA THR A 79 4.56 47.95 35.72
C THR A 79 4.64 46.48 36.13
N THR A 80 4.12 46.19 37.32
CA THR A 80 3.96 44.82 37.82
C THR A 80 2.75 44.20 37.11
N ILE A 81 2.97 43.53 35.98
CA ILE A 81 1.95 42.67 35.38
C ILE A 81 2.20 41.26 35.92
N SER A 82 1.36 40.85 36.89
CA SER A 82 1.26 39.45 37.30
C SER A 82 0.66 38.67 36.15
N LEU A 83 1.51 38.07 35.32
CA LEU A 83 1.11 37.10 34.31
C LEU A 83 1.15 35.73 34.97
N THR A 84 0.01 35.28 35.49
CA THR A 84 -0.18 33.86 35.73
C THR A 84 -0.15 33.14 34.38
N PRO A 85 0.73 32.17 34.14
CA PRO A 85 0.56 31.28 33.00
C PRO A 85 -0.59 30.35 33.34
N THR A 86 -1.83 30.73 33.01
CA THR A 86 -2.87 29.73 32.75
C THR A 86 -2.47 29.06 31.45
N SER A 87 -1.52 28.13 31.56
CA SER A 87 -1.21 27.14 30.54
C SER A 87 -2.43 26.23 30.45
N GLN A 88 -3.46 26.71 29.77
CA GLN A 88 -4.39 25.80 29.11
C GLN A 88 -3.57 25.13 28.03
N SER A 89 -2.84 24.09 28.43
CA SER A 89 -2.35 23.09 27.51
C SER A 89 -3.57 22.67 26.69
N LEU A 90 -3.59 23.06 25.42
CA LEU A 90 -4.29 22.30 24.40
C LEU A 90 -3.63 20.93 24.41
N LEU A 91 -4.08 20.09 25.34
CA LEU A 91 -3.93 18.67 25.24
C LEU A 91 -4.76 18.31 24.00
N ILE A 92 -4.08 18.28 22.85
CA ILE A 92 -4.48 17.39 21.79
C ILE A 92 -4.41 16.03 22.48
N MET A 93 -5.56 15.59 23.00
CA MET A 93 -5.72 14.23 23.48
C MET A 93 -5.38 13.38 22.27
N ALA A 94 -4.17 12.82 22.26
CA ALA A 94 -3.82 11.79 21.30
C ALA A 94 -4.75 10.63 21.59
N THR A 95 -5.90 10.64 20.93
CA THR A 95 -6.88 9.56 20.93
C THR A 95 -6.13 8.35 20.40
N GLU A 96 -5.91 7.36 21.27
CA GLU A 96 -5.35 6.10 20.80
C GLU A 96 -6.32 5.52 19.78
N LEU A 97 -5.84 5.34 18.56
CA LEU A 97 -6.63 4.77 17.49
C LEU A 97 -6.99 3.33 17.85
N LYS A 98 -8.27 3.00 17.75
CA LYS A 98 -8.79 1.67 18.02
C LYS A 98 -8.64 0.82 16.77
N GLU A 99 -8.35 -0.46 16.93
CA GLU A 99 -8.31 -1.42 15.83
C GLU A 99 -9.70 -1.95 15.52
N TYR A 100 -10.00 -2.08 14.24
CA TYR A 100 -11.24 -2.64 13.74
C TYR A 100 -10.95 -3.66 12.66
N LEU A 101 -11.60 -4.81 12.73
CA LEU A 101 -11.65 -5.79 11.65
C LEU A 101 -12.73 -5.34 10.68
N VAL A 102 -12.33 -5.19 9.43
CA VAL A 102 -13.19 -4.76 8.33
C VAL A 102 -13.24 -5.88 7.31
N ILE A 103 -14.43 -6.33 6.97
CA ILE A 103 -14.66 -7.27 5.88
C ILE A 103 -15.63 -6.61 4.91
N ILE A 104 -15.23 -6.53 3.64
CA ILE A 104 -16.05 -5.97 2.58
C ILE A 104 -16.06 -6.94 1.38
N PRO A 105 -17.22 -7.51 1.04
CA PRO A 105 -17.34 -8.38 -0.13
C PRO A 105 -17.38 -7.56 -1.41
N ASP A 106 -17.00 -8.20 -2.51
CA ASP A 106 -17.15 -7.63 -3.85
C ASP A 106 -18.60 -7.75 -4.34
N LEU A 107 -18.99 -6.87 -5.26
CA LEU A 107 -20.21 -7.01 -6.05
C LEU A 107 -20.11 -8.23 -6.99
N PRO A 108 -21.22 -8.81 -7.43
CA PRO A 108 -21.19 -9.93 -8.38
C PRO A 108 -20.56 -9.51 -9.72
N ASP A 109 -19.81 -10.43 -10.34
CA ASP A 109 -19.22 -10.30 -11.69
C ASP A 109 -18.23 -9.13 -11.89
N VAL A 110 -17.62 -8.60 -10.82
CA VAL A 110 -16.67 -7.46 -10.90
C VAL A 110 -15.18 -7.85 -10.91
N LEU A 111 -14.84 -9.13 -11.00
CA LEU A 111 -13.45 -9.61 -10.89
C LEU A 111 -12.49 -8.96 -11.91
N ALA A 112 -12.92 -8.85 -13.16
CA ALA A 112 -12.11 -8.20 -14.20
C ALA A 112 -11.89 -6.71 -13.89
N LYS A 113 -12.91 -6.03 -13.35
CA LYS A 113 -12.84 -4.62 -12.94
C LYS A 113 -11.88 -4.44 -11.76
N ARG A 114 -11.94 -5.34 -10.77
CA ARG A 114 -11.01 -5.40 -9.63
C ARG A 114 -9.56 -5.50 -10.10
N GLN A 115 -9.25 -6.39 -11.05
CA GLN A 115 -7.88 -6.58 -11.54
C GLN A 115 -7.29 -5.32 -12.21
N VAL A 116 -8.11 -4.57 -12.95
CA VAL A 116 -7.70 -3.30 -13.56
C VAL A 116 -7.49 -2.22 -12.49
N LEU A 117 -8.37 -2.16 -11.50
CA LEU A 117 -8.36 -1.15 -10.44
C LEU A 117 -7.45 -1.49 -9.25
N LEU A 118 -6.88 -2.70 -9.20
CA LEU A 118 -6.04 -3.13 -8.09
C LEU A 118 -4.80 -2.25 -7.93
N LYS A 119 -4.18 -1.85 -9.03
CA LYS A 119 -3.02 -0.96 -9.00
C LYS A 119 -3.35 0.42 -8.42
N PRO A 120 -4.37 1.17 -8.91
CA PRO A 120 -4.75 2.44 -8.31
C PRO A 120 -5.24 2.28 -6.86
N HIS A 121 -6.01 1.23 -6.53
CA HIS A 121 -6.41 0.93 -5.15
C HIS A 121 -5.20 0.84 -4.21
N ASN A 122 -4.17 0.07 -4.60
CA ASN A 122 -2.96 -0.05 -3.79
C ASN A 122 -2.18 1.27 -3.67
N GLN A 123 -2.24 2.15 -4.68
CA GLN A 123 -1.61 3.47 -4.64
C GLN A 123 -2.34 4.41 -3.68
N ASP A 124 -3.67 4.40 -3.69
CA ASP A 124 -4.51 5.21 -2.81
C ASP A 124 -4.44 4.74 -1.35
N ALA A 125 -4.28 3.42 -1.12
CA ALA A 125 -4.13 2.84 0.21
C ALA A 125 -2.72 3.00 0.80
N ALA A 126 -1.68 3.20 -0.03
CA ALA A 126 -0.29 3.23 0.42
C ALA A 126 0.01 4.28 1.52
N PRO A 127 -0.56 5.51 1.50
CA PRO A 127 -0.39 6.47 2.60
C PRO A 127 -0.96 5.96 3.93
N LEU A 128 -2.09 5.26 3.91
CA LEU A 128 -2.71 4.69 5.12
C LEU A 128 -1.86 3.55 5.70
N VAL A 129 -1.34 2.68 4.83
CA VAL A 129 -0.41 1.62 5.23
C VAL A 129 0.87 2.22 5.83
N LYS A 130 1.46 3.23 5.18
CA LYS A 130 2.68 3.91 5.66
C LYS A 130 2.46 4.62 6.99
N ALA A 131 1.27 5.18 7.21
CA ALA A 131 0.89 5.81 8.47
C ALA A 131 0.57 4.79 9.59
N GLY A 132 0.63 3.47 9.31
CA GLY A 132 0.25 2.43 10.26
C GLY A 132 -1.25 2.37 10.53
N ARG A 133 -2.07 3.05 9.73
CA ARG A 133 -3.53 3.06 9.82
C ARG A 133 -4.14 1.74 9.35
N VAL A 134 -3.49 1.07 8.40
CA VAL A 134 -3.90 -0.26 7.91
C VAL A 134 -2.73 -1.23 8.10
N PRO A 135 -2.56 -1.80 9.32
CA PRO A 135 -1.45 -2.72 9.61
C PRO A 135 -1.55 -4.06 8.88
N PHE A 136 -2.76 -4.45 8.45
CA PHE A 136 -3.01 -5.71 7.75
C PHE A 136 -4.12 -5.55 6.72
N PHE A 137 -3.95 -6.18 5.57
CA PHE A 137 -4.97 -6.31 4.53
C PHE A 137 -4.74 -7.58 3.69
N GLY A 138 -5.80 -8.11 3.10
CA GLY A 138 -5.75 -9.25 2.18
C GLY A 138 -7.07 -9.47 1.44
N SER A 139 -7.01 -10.16 0.31
CA SER A 139 -8.21 -10.55 -0.44
C SER A 139 -8.87 -11.78 0.18
N THR A 140 -10.19 -11.78 0.29
CA THR A 140 -10.94 -13.01 0.56
C THR A 140 -11.10 -13.81 -0.72
N LEU A 141 -11.17 -15.14 -0.59
CA LEU A 141 -11.23 -16.06 -1.71
C LEU A 141 -12.56 -16.79 -1.69
N ALA A 142 -13.13 -17.05 -2.87
CA ALA A 142 -14.35 -17.85 -2.98
C ALA A 142 -14.12 -19.32 -2.58
N HIS A 143 -12.93 -19.84 -2.85
CA HIS A 143 -12.47 -21.17 -2.49
C HIS A 143 -10.94 -21.19 -2.51
N HIS A 144 -10.35 -22.17 -1.83
CA HIS A 144 -8.92 -22.44 -1.98
C HIS A 144 -8.66 -23.02 -3.38
N SER A 145 -7.64 -22.53 -4.07
CA SER A 145 -7.26 -23.08 -5.37
C SER A 145 -6.74 -24.50 -5.24
N ALA A 146 -7.15 -25.38 -6.15
CA ALA A 146 -6.39 -26.59 -6.44
C ALA A 146 -5.03 -26.21 -7.07
N GLU A 147 -4.05 -27.10 -7.00
CA GLU A 147 -2.70 -26.88 -7.53
C GLU A 147 -2.75 -26.45 -9.00
N GLY A 148 -2.19 -25.26 -9.30
CA GLY A 148 -2.11 -24.70 -10.66
C GLY A 148 -3.35 -23.95 -11.15
N GLN A 149 -4.39 -23.75 -10.33
CA GLN A 149 -5.56 -22.96 -10.70
C GLN A 149 -5.47 -21.51 -10.20
N GLN A 150 -6.03 -20.59 -11.00
CA GLN A 150 -6.15 -19.19 -10.63
C GLN A 150 -7.19 -19.03 -9.52
N VAL A 151 -6.78 -18.42 -8.40
CA VAL A 151 -7.65 -18.14 -7.27
C VAL A 151 -8.64 -17.03 -7.64
N THR A 152 -9.91 -17.24 -7.31
CA THR A 152 -10.95 -16.21 -7.47
C THR A 152 -11.11 -15.42 -6.19
N GLU A 153 -10.69 -14.16 -6.22
CA GLU A 153 -10.93 -13.19 -5.14
C GLU A 153 -12.40 -12.74 -5.16
N ASN A 154 -12.99 -12.55 -3.98
CA ASN A 154 -14.41 -12.17 -3.83
C ASN A 154 -14.65 -11.09 -2.77
N GLY A 155 -13.61 -10.40 -2.33
CA GLY A 155 -13.70 -9.41 -1.27
C GLY A 155 -12.34 -9.07 -0.68
N THR A 156 -12.38 -8.28 0.38
CA THR A 156 -11.20 -7.81 1.09
C THR A 156 -11.45 -7.86 2.60
N VAL A 157 -10.42 -8.29 3.34
CA VAL A 157 -10.34 -8.19 4.80
C VAL A 157 -9.19 -7.26 5.18
N MET A 158 -9.43 -6.37 6.14
CA MET A 158 -8.46 -5.39 6.60
C MET A 158 -8.56 -5.20 8.11
N ILE A 159 -7.45 -4.84 8.74
CA ILE A 159 -7.46 -4.20 10.04
C ILE A 159 -7.25 -2.71 9.81
N ILE A 160 -8.16 -1.88 10.31
CA ILE A 160 -8.07 -0.42 10.21
C ILE A 160 -8.02 0.16 11.63
N LYS A 161 -7.04 1.02 11.88
CA LYS A 161 -6.95 1.86 13.07
C LYS A 161 -7.74 3.13 12.82
N ALA A 162 -8.70 3.47 13.66
CA ALA A 162 -9.56 4.65 13.54
C ALA A 162 -10.11 5.08 14.91
N GLU A 163 -10.66 6.29 15.01
CA GLU A 163 -11.31 6.80 16.22
C GLU A 163 -12.72 6.21 16.40
N SER A 164 -13.40 5.97 15.27
CA SER A 164 -14.80 5.55 15.19
C SER A 164 -15.09 4.68 13.96
N GLU A 165 -16.23 4.00 13.96
CA GLU A 165 -16.70 3.25 12.78
C GLU A 165 -17.10 4.17 11.63
N GLU A 166 -17.54 5.38 11.93
CA GLU A 166 -17.91 6.41 10.96
C GLU A 166 -16.70 6.84 10.12
N GLU A 167 -15.55 7.04 10.77
CA GLU A 167 -14.29 7.34 10.08
C GLU A 167 -13.89 6.20 9.14
N ILE A 168 -14.08 4.94 9.54
CA ILE A 168 -13.82 3.77 8.69
C ILE A 168 -14.73 3.79 7.45
N LYS A 169 -16.04 4.05 7.65
CA LYS A 169 -17.00 4.17 6.55
C LYS A 169 -16.59 5.29 5.58
N GLU A 170 -16.05 6.40 6.07
CA GLU A 170 -15.53 7.48 5.23
C GLU A 170 -14.28 7.10 4.46
N ILE A 171 -13.33 6.42 5.10
CA ILE A 171 -12.12 5.90 4.45
C ILE A 171 -12.53 4.97 3.29
N ILE A 172 -13.43 4.02 3.56
CA ILE A 172 -13.88 3.04 2.57
C ILE A 172 -14.66 3.71 1.44
N ARG A 173 -15.52 4.70 1.73
CA ARG A 173 -16.28 5.44 0.69
C ARG A 173 -15.38 6.17 -0.30
N LYS A 174 -14.20 6.62 0.14
CA LYS A 174 -13.23 7.35 -0.69
C LYS A 174 -12.33 6.40 -1.49
N ASP A 175 -12.36 5.10 -1.22
CA ASP A 175 -11.58 4.12 -1.96
C ASP A 175 -12.10 3.95 -3.38
N ILE A 176 -11.19 3.82 -4.34
CA ILE A 176 -11.54 3.60 -5.75
C ILE A 176 -12.40 2.36 -5.95
N PHE A 177 -12.22 1.30 -5.15
CA PHE A 177 -13.08 0.11 -5.22
C PHE A 177 -14.51 0.39 -4.80
N THR A 178 -14.76 1.33 -3.89
CA THR A 178 -16.13 1.75 -3.57
C THR A 178 -16.68 2.68 -4.63
N ILE A 179 -15.91 3.69 -5.04
CA ILE A 179 -16.31 4.69 -6.03
C ILE A 179 -16.68 4.03 -7.36
N GLU A 180 -15.88 3.06 -7.78
CA GLU A 180 -16.07 2.34 -9.03
C GLU A 180 -17.00 1.13 -8.92
N GLY A 181 -17.59 0.86 -7.75
CA GLY A 181 -18.52 -0.27 -7.60
C GLY A 181 -17.87 -1.63 -7.81
N VAL A 182 -16.68 -1.84 -7.24
CA VAL A 182 -16.10 -3.17 -7.00
C VAL A 182 -16.60 -3.71 -5.66
N TRP A 183 -16.57 -2.89 -4.62
CA TRP A 183 -17.00 -3.29 -3.28
C TRP A 183 -18.51 -3.09 -3.04
N ASP A 184 -19.14 -4.06 -2.41
CA ASP A 184 -20.53 -3.96 -1.94
C ASP A 184 -20.54 -3.27 -0.56
N PHE A 185 -20.58 -1.94 -0.58
CA PHE A 185 -20.64 -1.12 0.63
C PHE A 185 -21.87 -1.42 1.50
N GLY A 186 -22.95 -1.93 0.91
CA GLY A 186 -24.17 -2.32 1.65
C GLY A 186 -23.97 -3.56 2.53
N LYS A 187 -22.93 -4.36 2.26
CA LYS A 187 -22.55 -5.55 3.04
C LYS A 187 -21.25 -5.36 3.82
N LEU A 188 -20.80 -4.12 3.97
CA LEU A 188 -19.64 -3.77 4.80
C LEU A 188 -19.88 -4.21 6.25
N SER A 189 -18.96 -5.01 6.78
CA SER A 189 -18.99 -5.44 8.18
C SER A 189 -17.76 -4.92 8.92
N ILE A 190 -18.00 -4.31 10.09
CA ILE A 190 -16.98 -3.68 10.93
C ILE A 190 -17.14 -4.24 12.34
N TRP A 191 -16.04 -4.69 12.95
CA TRP A 191 -16.01 -5.16 14.33
C TRP A 191 -14.85 -4.55 15.09
N PRO A 192 -15.03 -4.15 16.37
CA PRO A 192 -13.92 -3.87 17.26
C PRO A 192 -12.97 -5.07 17.30
N PHE A 193 -11.67 -4.82 17.11
CA PHE A 193 -10.65 -5.86 17.02
C PHE A 193 -9.42 -5.49 17.85
N LYS A 194 -8.64 -6.49 18.26
CA LYS A 194 -7.36 -6.29 18.91
C LYS A 194 -6.37 -7.33 18.43
N SER A 195 -5.38 -6.90 17.66
CA SER A 195 -4.23 -7.72 17.28
C SER A 195 -3.37 -8.05 18.52
N LYS A 196 -2.69 -9.21 18.48
CA LYS A 196 -1.85 -9.73 19.56
C LYS A 196 -0.37 -9.52 19.24
#